data_AF-A0A419E8L1-F1
#
_entry.id   AF-A0A419E8L1-F1
#
_cell.length_a   1.000
_cell.length_b   1.000
_cell.length_c   1.000
_cell.angle_alpha   90.00
_cell.angle_beta   90.00
_cell.angle_gamma   90.00
#
_symmetry.space_group_name_H-M   'P 1'
#
loop_
_entity.id
_entity.type
_entity.pdbx_description
1 polymer ?
#
loop_
_entity_poly.entity_id
_entity_poly.type
_entity_poly.pdbx_seq_one_letter_code
_entity_poly.pdbx_strand_id
1 'polypeptide(L)'
;MPSNCQLYSLKNIHQPLRRQDKLWQFRNRLKRIAKRRINYLSNVIGRMRKMNTLSASVPEKRMGFQPGDRVCIKSREEIQRTLDNWNELKGCGFMDEMWQYCGTEQKVLKCVERFLDESDYRVKQVRGIYLLDGMVCHGTVDFGPCDRSCFFFWREEWLDKLNESR
;
A
#
# COMPACT_ATOMS: atom_id res chain seq x y z
N MET A 1 -18.77 17.35 -23.94
CA MET A 1 -19.16 18.07 -22.72
C MET A 1 -17.96 18.12 -21.80
N PRO A 2 -17.56 19.28 -21.23
CA PRO A 2 -16.48 19.28 -20.25
C PRO A 2 -16.96 18.43 -19.06
N SER A 3 -16.22 17.37 -18.77
CA SER A 3 -16.45 16.57 -17.57
C SER A 3 -16.17 17.47 -16.37
N ASN A 4 -17.22 17.86 -15.65
CA ASN A 4 -17.13 18.61 -14.40
C ASN A 4 -16.59 17.71 -13.28
N CYS A 5 -15.40 17.12 -13.48
CA CYS A 5 -14.69 16.40 -12.43
C CYS A 5 -14.17 17.43 -11.43
N GLN A 6 -14.53 17.24 -10.16
CA GLN A 6 -14.12 18.13 -9.06
C GLN A 6 -12.60 18.30 -8.99
N LEU A 7 -11.80 17.29 -9.41
CA LEU A 7 -10.34 17.38 -9.45
C LEU A 7 -9.81 18.59 -10.23
N TYR A 8 -10.51 19.01 -11.29
CA TYR A 8 -10.08 20.17 -12.08
C TYR A 8 -10.31 21.50 -11.36
N SER A 9 -11.35 21.61 -10.52
CA SER A 9 -11.70 22.83 -9.79
C SER A 9 -11.06 22.92 -8.41
N LEU A 10 -10.57 21.81 -7.82
CA LEU A 10 -9.88 21.83 -6.52
C LEU A 10 -8.70 22.80 -6.47
N LYS A 11 -8.03 23.04 -7.61
CA LYS A 11 -6.94 24.02 -7.72
C LYS A 11 -7.37 25.45 -7.36
N ASN A 12 -8.65 25.77 -7.53
CA ASN A 12 -9.18 27.11 -7.29
C ASN A 12 -9.62 27.32 -5.83
N ILE A 13 -9.76 26.24 -5.04
CA ILE A 13 -10.27 26.29 -3.65
C ILE A 13 -9.12 26.20 -2.64
N HIS A 14 -7.95 25.69 -3.06
CA HIS A 14 -6.85 25.49 -2.12
C HIS A 14 -6.27 26.82 -1.60
N GLN A 15 -6.00 26.89 -0.30
CA GLN A 15 -5.15 27.95 0.24
C GLN A 15 -3.69 27.68 -0.11
N PRO A 16 -2.88 28.71 -0.40
CA PRO A 16 -1.46 28.51 -0.66
C PRO A 16 -0.72 28.04 0.60
N LEU A 17 0.11 27.01 0.46
CA LEU A 17 1.00 26.55 1.54
C LEU A 17 1.97 27.66 1.96
N ARG A 18 2.27 27.74 3.27
CA ARG A 18 3.29 28.67 3.78
C ARG A 18 4.67 28.26 3.24
N ARG A 19 5.61 29.21 3.14
CA ARG A 19 6.97 28.93 2.65
C ARG A 19 7.68 27.86 3.48
N GLN A 20 7.48 27.88 4.79
CA GLN A 20 8.04 26.90 5.73
C GLN A 20 7.50 25.49 5.43
N ASP A 21 6.19 25.34 5.20
CA ASP A 21 5.57 24.06 4.86
C ASP A 21 6.12 23.51 3.53
N LYS A 22 6.26 24.39 2.52
CA LYS A 22 6.86 24.00 1.22
C LYS A 22 8.29 23.50 1.39
N LEU A 23 9.11 24.19 2.19
CA LEU A 23 10.49 23.80 2.46
C LEU A 23 10.56 22.50 3.26
N TRP A 24 9.67 22.33 4.25
CA TRP A 24 9.56 21.11 5.04
C TRP A 24 9.18 19.90 4.18
N GLN A 25 8.16 20.03 3.33
CA GLN A 25 7.74 18.99 2.39
C GLN A 25 8.86 18.66 1.39
N PHE A 26 9.56 19.66 0.86
CA PHE A 26 10.68 19.44 -0.05
C PHE A 26 11.83 18.67 0.63
N ARG A 27 12.21 19.09 1.85
CA ARG A 27 13.21 18.39 2.66
C ARG A 27 12.82 16.93 2.90
N ASN A 28 11.57 16.69 3.28
CA ASN A 28 11.08 15.33 3.52
C ASN A 28 11.03 14.50 2.24
N ARG A 29 10.66 15.10 1.09
CA ARG A 29 10.73 14.43 -0.21
C ARG A 29 12.14 13.97 -0.57
N LEU A 30 13.15 14.79 -0.31
CA LEU A 30 14.55 14.38 -0.48
C LEU A 30 14.94 13.25 0.47
N LYS A 31 14.55 13.35 1.75
CA LYS A 31 14.74 12.28 2.74
C LYS A 31 14.08 10.97 2.29
N ARG A 32 12.89 11.01 1.72
CA ARG A 32 12.19 9.83 1.18
C ARG A 32 12.97 9.17 0.05
N ILE A 33 13.48 9.95 -0.90
CA ILE A 33 14.27 9.43 -2.02
C ILE A 33 15.52 8.73 -1.49
N ALA A 34 16.22 9.36 -0.53
CA ALA A 34 17.37 8.75 0.13
C ALA A 34 16.97 7.47 0.91
N LYS A 35 15.91 7.52 1.72
CA LYS A 35 15.39 6.38 2.50
C LYS A 35 15.03 5.20 1.60
N ARG A 36 14.35 5.43 0.46
CA ARG A 36 14.04 4.36 -0.51
C ARG A 36 15.31 3.68 -1.04
N ARG A 37 16.35 4.46 -1.37
CA ARG A 37 17.64 3.90 -1.81
C ARG A 37 18.35 3.14 -0.69
N ILE A 38 18.32 3.67 0.54
CA ILE A 38 18.91 3.00 1.71
C ILE A 38 18.16 1.71 2.02
N ASN A 39 16.83 1.72 2.03
CA ASN A 39 16.00 0.53 2.23
C ASN A 39 16.29 -0.52 1.16
N TYR A 40 16.40 -0.11 -0.10
CA TYR A 40 16.80 -1.02 -1.18
C TYR A 40 18.14 -1.69 -0.91
N LEU A 41 19.17 -0.90 -0.59
CA LEU A 41 20.51 -1.43 -0.27
C LEU A 41 20.48 -2.34 0.96
N SER A 42 19.76 -1.93 2.01
CA SER A 42 19.58 -2.71 3.24
C SER A 42 18.90 -4.05 2.96
N ASN A 43 17.84 -4.06 2.15
CA ASN A 43 17.13 -5.26 1.74
C ASN A 43 18.02 -6.17 0.89
N VAL A 44 18.82 -5.62 -0.04
CA VAL A 44 19.80 -6.38 -0.84
C VAL A 44 20.84 -7.05 0.07
N ILE A 45 21.43 -6.32 1.00
CA ILE A 45 22.41 -6.85 1.97
C ILE A 45 21.76 -7.92 2.85
N GLY A 46 20.55 -7.67 3.35
CA GLY A 46 19.77 -8.63 4.13
C GLY A 46 19.51 -9.92 3.36
N ARG A 47 19.18 -9.83 2.07
CA ARG A 47 18.93 -10.98 1.20
C ARG A 47 20.20 -11.78 0.90
N MET A 48 21.33 -11.11 0.65
CA MET A 48 22.64 -11.78 0.55
C MET A 48 23.01 -12.53 1.83
N ARG A 49 22.75 -11.94 3.00
CA ARG A 49 22.98 -12.61 4.30
C ARG A 49 22.06 -13.80 4.54
N LYS A 50 20.85 -13.76 3.98
CA LYS A 50 19.81 -14.79 4.14
C LYS A 50 19.86 -15.86 3.05
N MET A 51 20.91 -15.90 2.22
CA MET A 51 21.06 -16.83 1.10
C MET A 51 21.44 -18.26 1.51
N ASN A 52 21.04 -18.68 2.71
CA ASN A 52 20.90 -20.07 3.09
C ASN A 52 19.42 -20.29 3.45
N THR A 53 18.81 -21.26 2.77
CA THR A 53 17.47 -21.82 2.99
C THR A 53 16.36 -21.36 2.03
N LEU A 54 16.25 -22.16 0.96
CA LEU A 54 15.08 -22.65 0.23
C LEU A 54 14.36 -21.81 -0.84
N SER A 55 14.49 -22.36 -2.05
CA SER A 55 13.43 -22.58 -3.03
C SER A 55 12.28 -23.42 -2.42
N ALA A 56 11.05 -22.92 -2.56
CA ALA A 56 9.85 -23.71 -2.77
C ALA A 56 8.76 -22.77 -3.31
N SER A 57 8.47 -22.85 -4.60
CA SER A 57 7.28 -22.24 -5.19
C SER A 57 6.04 -22.97 -4.67
N VAL A 58 5.43 -22.44 -3.61
CA VAL A 58 4.11 -22.89 -3.16
C VAL A 58 3.10 -22.53 -4.26
N PRO A 59 2.25 -23.47 -4.71
CA PRO A 59 1.24 -23.18 -5.71
C PRO A 59 0.29 -22.11 -5.17
N GLU A 60 0.10 -21.07 -5.98
CA GLU A 60 -0.62 -19.86 -5.65
C GLU A 60 -2.13 -20.13 -5.62
N LYS A 61 -2.62 -20.71 -4.51
CA LYS A 61 -4.06 -20.87 -4.29
C LYS A 61 -4.67 -19.50 -4.10
N ARG A 62 -5.37 -19.01 -5.13
CA ARG A 62 -6.22 -17.83 -5.03
C ARG A 62 -7.38 -18.16 -4.10
N MET A 63 -7.47 -17.43 -3.01
CA MET A 63 -8.53 -17.49 -2.01
C MET A 63 -9.82 -16.82 -2.52
N GLY A 64 -9.69 -15.78 -3.36
CA GLY A 64 -10.81 -15.12 -4.03
C GLY A 64 -11.83 -14.54 -3.06
N PHE A 65 -11.39 -13.63 -2.17
CA PHE A 65 -12.25 -13.03 -1.15
C PHE A 65 -13.40 -12.22 -1.76
N GLN A 66 -14.55 -12.24 -1.09
CA GLN A 66 -15.71 -11.45 -1.45
C GLN A 66 -15.87 -10.26 -0.48
N PRO A 67 -16.49 -9.15 -0.93
CA PRO A 67 -16.93 -8.10 -0.02
C PRO A 67 -17.78 -8.69 1.11
N GLY A 68 -17.42 -8.39 2.34
CA GLY A 68 -18.07 -8.97 3.53
C GLY A 68 -17.23 -10.01 4.25
N ASP A 69 -16.27 -10.66 3.58
CA ASP A 69 -15.45 -11.72 4.18
C ASP A 69 -14.57 -11.17 5.31
N ARG A 70 -14.44 -11.95 6.38
CA ARG A 70 -13.45 -11.72 7.45
C ARG A 70 -12.11 -12.29 7.04
N VAL A 71 -11.09 -11.46 7.14
CA VAL A 71 -9.71 -11.80 6.79
C VAL A 71 -8.77 -11.38 7.91
N CYS A 72 -7.68 -12.11 8.09
CA CYS A 72 -6.59 -11.69 8.94
C CYS A 72 -5.45 -11.18 8.07
N ILE A 73 -4.89 -10.02 8.41
CA ILE A 73 -3.67 -9.54 7.77
C ILE A 73 -2.51 -10.36 8.33
N LYS A 74 -1.68 -10.92 7.45
CA LYS A 74 -0.52 -11.74 7.82
C LYS A 74 0.42 -11.01 8.78
N SER A 75 1.21 -11.81 9.50
CA SER A 75 2.22 -11.27 10.41
C SER A 75 3.28 -10.47 9.65
N ARG A 76 3.97 -9.60 10.37
CA ARG A 76 5.02 -8.75 9.81
C ARG A 76 6.08 -9.59 9.10
N GLU A 77 6.51 -10.69 9.71
CA GLU A 77 7.54 -11.58 9.19
C GLU A 77 7.10 -12.29 7.92
N GLU A 78 5.83 -12.70 7.85
CA GLU A 78 5.25 -13.34 6.67
C GLU A 78 5.17 -12.38 5.50
N ILE A 79 4.62 -11.18 5.71
CA ILE A 79 4.55 -10.16 4.67
C ILE A 79 5.95 -9.77 4.22
N GLN A 80 6.88 -9.52 5.14
CA GLN A 80 8.26 -9.15 4.82
C GLN A 80 8.97 -10.20 3.95
N ARG A 81 8.64 -11.50 4.09
CA ARG A 81 9.17 -12.56 3.23
C ARG A 81 8.64 -12.49 1.80
N THR A 82 7.45 -11.93 1.59
CA THR A 82 6.86 -11.75 0.25
C THR A 82 7.43 -10.56 -0.50
N LEU A 83 7.93 -9.54 0.22
CA LEU A 83 8.36 -8.29 -0.39
C LEU A 83 9.72 -8.41 -1.09
N ASP A 84 9.86 -7.68 -2.18
CA ASP A 84 11.12 -7.49 -2.88
C ASP A 84 11.97 -6.39 -2.22
N ASN A 85 13.10 -6.05 -2.85
CA ASN A 85 14.03 -5.08 -2.30
C ASN A 85 13.44 -3.66 -2.25
N TRP A 86 12.37 -3.38 -2.98
CA TRP A 86 11.65 -2.10 -2.98
C TRP A 86 10.49 -2.06 -1.99
N ASN A 87 10.33 -3.09 -1.15
CA ASN A 87 9.16 -3.34 -0.31
C ASN A 87 7.87 -3.49 -1.15
N GLU A 88 7.96 -4.12 -2.32
CA GLU A 88 6.83 -4.35 -3.20
C GLU A 88 6.60 -5.85 -3.41
N LEU A 89 5.35 -6.24 -3.69
CA LEU A 89 5.02 -7.58 -4.18
C LEU A 89 4.27 -7.44 -5.51
N LYS A 90 4.81 -8.02 -6.59
CA LYS A 90 4.33 -7.85 -7.99
C LYS A 90 3.90 -6.40 -8.30
N GLY A 91 4.74 -5.42 -7.94
CA GLY A 91 4.52 -3.99 -8.21
C GLY A 91 3.51 -3.28 -7.28
N CYS A 92 2.99 -3.94 -6.24
CA CYS A 92 2.19 -3.29 -5.21
C CYS A 92 3.07 -3.03 -3.99
N GLY A 93 3.29 -1.75 -3.67
CA GLY A 93 4.12 -1.34 -2.54
C GLY A 93 3.43 -1.55 -1.19
N PHE A 94 4.17 -2.06 -0.22
CA PHE A 94 3.77 -2.14 1.17
C PHE A 94 4.31 -0.92 1.93
N MET A 95 3.42 -0.03 2.36
CA MET A 95 3.78 1.24 2.99
C MET A 95 4.15 1.06 4.47
N ASP A 96 4.95 1.99 5.00
CA ASP A 96 5.36 1.95 6.41
C ASP A 96 4.14 2.04 7.35
N GLU A 97 3.13 2.82 6.96
CA GLU A 97 1.89 2.99 7.69
C GLU A 97 1.01 1.73 7.71
N MET A 98 1.28 0.74 6.83
CA MET A 98 0.51 -0.51 6.79
C MET A 98 0.96 -1.52 7.84
N TRP A 99 2.19 -1.40 8.37
CA TRP A 99 2.74 -2.37 9.34
C TRP A 99 1.95 -2.45 10.64
N GLN A 100 1.29 -1.36 11.04
CA GLN A 100 0.49 -1.33 12.28
C GLN A 100 -0.73 -2.26 12.24
N TYR A 101 -1.14 -2.70 11.05
CA TYR A 101 -2.31 -3.56 10.85
C TYR A 101 -1.94 -5.04 10.73
N CYS A 102 -0.64 -5.39 10.74
CA CYS A 102 -0.21 -6.79 10.68
C CYS A 102 -0.74 -7.59 11.87
N GLY A 103 -1.30 -8.77 11.60
CA GLY A 103 -1.92 -9.63 12.62
C GLY A 103 -3.31 -9.21 13.08
N THR A 104 -3.92 -8.18 12.48
CA THR A 104 -5.27 -7.73 12.82
C THR A 104 -6.33 -8.39 11.95
N GLU A 105 -7.52 -8.59 12.52
CA GLU A 105 -8.69 -9.08 11.79
C GLU A 105 -9.46 -7.94 11.17
N GLN A 106 -9.70 -8.02 9.87
CA GLN A 106 -10.38 -7.00 9.09
C GLN A 106 -11.48 -7.61 8.24
N LYS A 107 -12.33 -6.72 7.70
CA LYS A 107 -13.40 -7.09 6.77
C LYS A 107 -13.06 -6.59 5.38
N VAL A 108 -13.27 -7.42 4.37
CA VAL A 108 -13.12 -7.01 2.97
C VAL A 108 -14.25 -6.06 2.62
N LEU A 109 -13.90 -4.82 2.29
CA LEU A 109 -14.85 -3.81 1.83
C LEU A 109 -15.15 -3.98 0.34
N LYS A 110 -14.10 -4.18 -0.47
CA LYS A 110 -14.23 -4.21 -1.93
C LYS A 110 -13.09 -4.96 -2.60
N CYS A 111 -13.42 -5.75 -3.63
CA CYS A 111 -12.44 -6.25 -4.59
C CYS A 111 -12.17 -5.18 -5.66
N VAL A 112 -10.90 -4.83 -5.86
CA VAL A 112 -10.48 -3.83 -6.85
C VAL A 112 -10.16 -4.54 -8.16
N GLU A 113 -10.99 -4.31 -9.17
CA GLU A 113 -10.73 -4.78 -10.54
C GLU A 113 -10.09 -3.69 -11.39
N ARG A 114 -10.44 -2.42 -11.11
CA ARG A 114 -10.00 -1.24 -11.84
C ARG A 114 -9.84 -0.06 -10.89
N PHE A 115 -8.82 0.75 -11.12
CA PHE A 115 -8.62 2.02 -10.41
C PHE A 115 -8.03 3.08 -11.34
N LEU A 116 -8.23 4.35 -11.02
CA LEU A 116 -7.56 5.46 -11.69
C LEU A 116 -6.18 5.64 -11.06
N ASP A 117 -5.12 5.46 -11.86
CA ASP A 117 -3.77 5.77 -11.43
C ASP A 117 -3.53 7.28 -11.56
N GLU A 118 -3.34 7.95 -10.43
CA GLU A 118 -3.15 9.40 -10.37
C GLU A 118 -1.79 9.86 -10.93
N SER A 119 -0.84 8.94 -11.14
CA SER A 119 0.48 9.26 -11.69
C SER A 119 0.45 9.56 -13.18
N ASP A 120 -0.39 8.85 -13.93
CA ASP A 120 -0.53 8.98 -15.39
C ASP A 120 -1.97 9.25 -15.85
N TYR A 121 -2.92 9.36 -14.92
CA TYR A 121 -4.35 9.59 -15.14
C TYR A 121 -5.02 8.54 -16.02
N ARG A 122 -4.62 7.27 -15.92
CA ARG A 122 -5.21 6.15 -16.66
C ARG A 122 -5.93 5.18 -15.75
N VAL A 123 -7.06 4.65 -16.21
CA VAL A 123 -7.74 3.55 -15.52
C VAL A 123 -7.00 2.24 -15.83
N LYS A 124 -6.48 1.59 -14.79
CA LYS A 124 -5.71 0.34 -14.89
C LYS A 124 -6.52 -0.83 -14.35
N GLN A 125 -6.42 -1.97 -15.02
CA GLN A 125 -6.98 -3.23 -14.54
C GLN A 125 -5.98 -3.94 -13.62
N VAL A 126 -6.49 -4.52 -12.54
CA VAL A 126 -5.70 -5.26 -11.55
C VAL A 126 -6.46 -6.49 -11.06
N ARG A 127 -5.76 -7.41 -10.41
CA ARG A 127 -6.32 -8.63 -9.81
C ARG A 127 -5.68 -8.87 -8.45
N GLY A 128 -6.44 -9.49 -7.54
CA GLY A 128 -5.95 -9.82 -6.20
C GLY A 128 -5.62 -8.61 -5.34
N ILE A 129 -6.31 -7.48 -5.59
CA ILE A 129 -6.23 -6.26 -4.77
C ILE A 129 -7.56 -6.08 -4.06
N TYR A 130 -7.50 -5.85 -2.76
CA TYR A 130 -8.66 -5.66 -1.90
C TYR A 130 -8.53 -4.35 -1.12
N LEU A 131 -9.67 -3.70 -0.91
CA LEU A 131 -9.82 -2.64 0.08
C LEU A 131 -10.42 -3.26 1.32
N LEU A 132 -9.85 -2.94 2.48
CA LEU A 132 -10.35 -3.39 3.78
C LEU A 132 -11.11 -2.24 4.45
N ASP A 133 -12.12 -2.61 5.24
CA ASP A 133 -13.00 -1.65 5.90
C ASP A 133 -12.21 -0.77 6.89
N GLY A 134 -12.42 0.54 6.82
CA GLY A 134 -11.72 1.55 7.62
C GLY A 134 -10.22 1.72 7.34
N MET A 135 -9.62 0.95 6.42
CA MET A 135 -8.17 0.92 6.21
C MET A 135 -7.70 1.98 5.21
N VAL A 136 -7.64 3.22 5.69
CA VAL A 136 -7.25 4.39 4.91
C VAL A 136 -5.93 5.01 5.38
N CYS A 137 -5.27 5.70 4.46
CA CYS A 137 -4.09 6.50 4.73
C CYS A 137 -4.49 7.81 5.41
N HIS A 138 -3.86 8.09 6.56
CA HIS A 138 -4.02 9.34 7.33
C HIS A 138 -2.90 10.35 7.06
N GLY A 139 -2.16 10.16 5.97
CA GLY A 139 -0.91 10.86 5.70
C GLY A 139 0.31 9.99 5.92
N THR A 140 1.46 10.52 5.55
CA THR A 140 2.75 9.82 5.69
C THR A 140 3.75 10.70 6.38
N VAL A 141 4.83 10.11 6.88
CA VAL A 141 5.97 10.88 7.44
C VAL A 141 6.51 11.91 6.43
N ASP A 142 6.40 11.63 5.13
CA ASP A 142 6.94 12.49 4.09
C ASP A 142 6.05 13.71 3.80
N PHE A 143 4.74 13.50 3.74
CA PHE A 143 3.76 14.51 3.33
C PHE A 143 3.06 15.18 4.50
N GLY A 144 3.13 14.60 5.70
CA GLY A 144 2.39 15.03 6.87
C GLY A 144 0.97 14.45 6.92
N PRO A 145 0.14 14.92 7.87
CA PRO A 145 -1.25 14.49 8.01
C PRO A 145 -2.05 14.82 6.74
N CYS A 146 -2.95 13.93 6.35
CA CYS A 146 -3.75 14.05 5.14
C CYS A 146 -5.14 13.45 5.30
N ASP A 147 -6.17 14.25 5.02
CA ASP A 147 -7.59 13.86 5.15
C ASP A 147 -8.20 13.34 3.83
N ARG A 148 -7.36 12.98 2.83
CA ARG A 148 -7.83 12.44 1.55
C ARG A 148 -8.43 11.03 1.69
N SER A 149 -8.16 10.33 2.80
CA SER A 149 -8.66 8.99 3.11
C SER A 149 -8.47 7.98 1.98
N CYS A 150 -7.28 7.98 1.35
CA CYS A 150 -6.96 7.00 0.31
C CYS A 150 -6.92 5.60 0.93
N PHE A 151 -7.75 4.67 0.47
CA PHE A 151 -7.69 3.29 0.93
C PHE A 151 -6.34 2.63 0.57
N PHE A 152 -5.82 1.82 1.49
CA PHE A 152 -4.67 0.98 1.19
C PHE A 152 -5.07 -0.16 0.24
N PHE A 153 -4.18 -0.46 -0.70
CA PHE A 153 -4.30 -1.65 -1.53
C PHE A 153 -3.67 -2.84 -0.82
N TRP A 154 -4.51 -3.80 -0.46
CA TRP A 154 -4.08 -5.06 0.15
C TRP A 154 -4.02 -6.15 -0.90
N ARG A 155 -2.86 -6.77 -1.02
CA ARG A 155 -2.69 -7.94 -1.89
C ARG A 155 -3.26 -9.17 -1.25
N GLU A 156 -3.86 -10.04 -2.08
CA GLU A 156 -4.38 -11.33 -1.67
C GLU A 156 -3.36 -12.14 -0.86
N GLU A 157 -2.10 -12.10 -1.28
CA GLU A 157 -1.01 -12.85 -0.65
C GLU A 157 -0.68 -12.39 0.78
N TRP A 158 -1.13 -11.21 1.18
CA TRP A 158 -0.95 -10.65 2.53
C TRP A 158 -2.14 -10.92 3.45
N LEU A 159 -3.19 -11.57 2.95
CA LEU A 159 -4.42 -11.84 3.70
C LEU A 159 -4.61 -13.36 3.85
N ASP A 160 -5.06 -13.76 5.02
CA ASP A 160 -5.53 -15.11 5.29
C ASP A 160 -7.02 -15.11 5.54
N LYS A 161 -7.68 -16.19 5.12
CA LYS A 161 -9.11 -16.39 5.33
C LYS A 161 -9.29 -16.78 6.79
N LEU A 162 -10.13 -16.03 7.50
CA LEU A 162 -10.62 -16.48 8.79
C LEU A 162 -11.74 -17.46 8.50
N ASN A 163 -11.44 -18.76 8.61
CA ASN A 163 -12.49 -19.76 8.63
C ASN A 163 -13.23 -19.59 9.96
N GLU A 164 -14.53 -19.31 9.91
CA GLU A 164 -15.39 -19.34 11.09
C GLU A 164 -15.31 -20.74 11.70
N SER A 165 -14.48 -20.86 12.73
CA SER A 165 -14.50 -22.03 13.60
C SER A 165 -15.56 -21.75 14.66
N ARG A 166 -16.78 -22.18 14.33
CA ARG A 166 -17.98 -22.29 15.18
C ARG A 166 -18.83 -21.04 15.35
#